data_AF-A0A0D7KGW0-F1
#
_entry.id   AF-A0A0D7KGW0-F1
#
_cell.length_a   1.000
_cell.length_b   1.000
_cell.length_c   1.000
_cell.angle_alpha   90.00
_cell.angle_beta   90.00
_cell.angle_gamma   90.00
#
_symmetry.space_group_name_H-M   'P 1'
#
loop_
_entity.id
_entity.type
_entity.pdbx_description
1 polymer ?
#
loop_
_entity_poly.entity_id
_entity_poly.type
_entity_poly.pdbx_seq_one_letter_code
_entity_poly.pdbx_strand_id
1 'polypeptide(L)'
;MELSRTERHKQQREQRQNRKRKAVWGYSVLGIIIIAAALFAWQGKLFDLGGTEAQDGITAPVGDKSGTGGQDQTAEGADDSKDSKDANADDETAVPDDKKEATVRLAFVGDMMMSGRVEDVVKDKGYDFPYYYAKSLLQDADLAIGNLETPLTTGGSPADNKLFVYKSSPKMAQAMAEAGIDIVNLANNHSMDQGEEGLLDTFKALKSANIAYIGAGSNSKEAYTPHIVERNGITLAFLGLSRVIPDDTWYAWKNKPGVATTYEGTKERAAEAIKSAKKEADIVVVIAHWGEERTDEPNAKQKELAKLFVDSGADLIVGGHPHVVQGFEQQKNSWIAYSMGNFIFTQAENPKTWETMALQAECKKDGKCELKMTPFFTNVGQAIPLEGERGQKLMKRVQEISPGVQIDQGGNIRKKS
;
A
#
# COMPACT_ATOMS: atom_id res chain seq x y z
N MET A 1 39.42 -22.70 -27.98
CA MET A 1 40.21 -21.77 -28.82
C MET A 1 41.16 -21.01 -27.92
N GLU A 2 42.46 -21.16 -28.11
CA GLU A 2 43.44 -20.33 -27.40
C GLU A 2 43.40 -18.90 -27.93
N LEU A 3 43.29 -17.92 -27.04
CA LEU A 3 43.30 -16.50 -27.38
C LEU A 3 44.63 -16.14 -28.08
N SER A 4 44.54 -15.34 -29.14
CA SER A 4 45.72 -14.82 -29.83
C SER A 4 46.59 -13.99 -28.86
N ARG A 5 47.89 -13.84 -29.16
CA ARG A 5 48.80 -13.02 -28.34
C ARG A 5 48.29 -11.59 -28.17
N THR A 6 47.65 -11.04 -29.20
CA THR A 6 47.08 -9.69 -29.21
C THR A 6 45.89 -9.56 -28.25
N GLU A 7 45.01 -10.57 -28.21
CA GLU A 7 43.86 -10.60 -27.29
C GLU A 7 44.28 -10.75 -25.83
N ARG A 8 45.30 -11.59 -25.56
CA ARG A 8 45.89 -11.71 -24.22
C ARG A 8 46.45 -10.39 -23.70
N HIS A 9 47.13 -9.62 -24.57
CA HIS A 9 47.65 -8.30 -24.20
C HIS A 9 46.53 -7.27 -23.94
N LYS A 10 45.45 -7.29 -24.72
CA LYS A 10 44.29 -6.40 -24.51
C LYS A 10 43.61 -6.70 -23.18
N GLN A 11 43.37 -7.97 -22.88
CA GLN A 11 42.71 -8.42 -21.64
C GLN A 11 43.55 -8.08 -20.40
N GLN A 12 44.88 -8.24 -20.47
CA GLN A 12 45.78 -7.83 -19.38
C GLN A 12 45.79 -6.31 -19.16
N ARG A 13 45.66 -5.52 -20.22
CA ARG A 13 45.61 -4.05 -20.13
C ARG A 13 44.31 -3.57 -19.48
N GLU A 14 43.18 -4.18 -19.85
CA GLU A 14 41.86 -3.91 -19.24
C GLU A 14 41.83 -4.30 -17.76
N GLN A 15 42.38 -5.47 -17.41
CA GLN A 15 42.48 -5.90 -16.00
C GLN A 15 43.34 -4.94 -15.16
N ARG A 16 44.46 -4.44 -15.71
CA ARG A 16 45.29 -3.43 -15.03
C ARG A 16 44.55 -2.10 -14.85
N GLN A 17 43.77 -1.67 -15.83
CA GLN A 17 42.96 -0.46 -15.73
C GLN A 17 41.82 -0.61 -14.70
N ASN A 18 41.15 -1.76 -14.67
CA ASN A 18 40.12 -2.06 -13.67
C ASN A 18 40.68 -2.13 -12.25
N ARG A 19 41.88 -2.71 -12.04
CA ARG A 19 42.54 -2.70 -10.73
C ARG A 19 42.88 -1.28 -10.27
N LYS A 20 43.37 -0.42 -11.17
CA LYS A 20 43.63 0.99 -10.87
C LYS A 20 42.35 1.76 -10.53
N ARG A 21 41.26 1.56 -11.28
CA ARG A 21 39.94 2.18 -11.00
C ARG A 21 39.39 1.74 -9.65
N LYS A 22 39.46 0.44 -9.31
CA LYS A 22 39.04 -0.08 -8.00
C LYS A 22 39.88 0.48 -6.86
N ALA A 23 41.20 0.65 -7.04
CA ALA A 23 42.06 1.25 -6.04
C ALA A 23 41.73 2.73 -5.80
N VAL A 24 41.56 3.52 -6.86
CA VAL A 24 41.16 4.94 -6.76
C VAL A 24 39.82 5.08 -6.05
N TRP A 25 38.83 4.26 -6.41
CA TRP A 25 37.52 4.25 -5.75
C TRP A 25 37.61 3.87 -4.27
N GLY A 26 38.42 2.87 -3.92
CA GLY A 26 38.66 2.48 -2.53
C GLY A 26 39.27 3.60 -1.67
N TYR A 27 40.24 4.35 -2.21
CA TYR A 27 40.81 5.50 -1.50
C TYR A 27 39.83 6.67 -1.36
N SER A 28 38.96 6.90 -2.34
CA SER A 28 37.89 7.93 -2.26
C SER A 28 36.85 7.59 -1.19
N VAL A 29 36.42 6.34 -1.10
CA VAL A 29 35.46 5.88 -0.07
C VAL A 29 36.08 5.99 1.33
N LEU A 30 37.34 5.60 1.50
CA LEU A 30 38.03 5.72 2.79
C LEU A 30 38.16 7.19 3.24
N GLY A 31 38.43 8.11 2.31
CA GLY A 31 38.47 9.54 2.59
C GLY A 31 37.12 10.10 3.06
N ILE A 32 36.02 9.67 2.45
CA ILE A 32 34.66 10.09 2.86
C ILE A 32 34.32 9.58 4.27
N ILE A 33 34.69 8.34 4.60
CA ILE A 33 34.46 7.77 5.94
C ILE A 33 35.22 8.54 7.01
N ILE A 34 36.48 8.93 6.74
CA ILE A 34 37.30 9.71 7.68
C ILE A 34 36.68 11.10 7.91
N ILE A 35 36.18 11.76 6.87
CA ILE A 35 35.51 13.07 6.97
C ILE A 35 34.21 12.95 7.78
N ALA A 36 33.40 11.91 7.53
CA ALA A 36 32.17 11.67 8.26
C ALA A 36 32.42 11.40 9.76
N ALA A 37 33.45 10.62 10.09
CA ALA A 37 33.85 10.36 11.47
C ALA A 37 34.33 11.65 12.19
N ALA A 38 35.06 12.51 11.50
CA ALA A 38 35.51 13.80 12.04
C ALA A 38 34.33 14.75 12.30
N LEU A 39 33.33 14.79 11.41
CA LEU A 39 32.11 15.58 11.59
C LEU A 39 31.25 15.06 12.75
N PHE A 40 31.16 13.74 12.91
CA PHE A 40 30.44 13.10 14.01
C PHE A 40 31.07 13.42 15.37
N ALA A 41 32.40 13.34 15.46
CA ALA A 41 33.14 13.72 16.66
C ALA A 41 33.00 15.22 17.01
N TRP A 42 32.88 16.08 16.00
CA TRP A 42 32.65 17.51 16.19
C TRP A 42 31.22 17.82 16.67
N GLN A 43 30.21 17.14 16.12
CA GLN A 43 28.81 17.28 16.58
C GLN A 43 28.58 16.72 17.99
N GLY A 44 29.24 15.62 18.36
CA GLY A 44 29.18 15.06 19.71
C GLY A 44 29.68 16.03 20.79
N LYS A 45 30.69 16.86 20.48
CA LYS A 45 31.17 17.91 21.38
C LYS A 45 30.23 19.11 21.50
N LEU A 46 29.36 19.35 20.53
CA LEU A 46 28.35 20.42 20.60
C LEU A 46 27.15 20.06 21.50
N PHE A 47 26.82 18.76 21.60
CA PHE A 47 25.67 18.28 22.37
C PHE A 47 25.92 18.18 23.88
N ASP A 48 27.18 18.12 24.33
CA ASP A 48 27.55 18.03 25.75
C ASP A 48 27.45 19.37 26.50
N LEU A 49 27.10 20.46 25.80
CA LEU A 49 26.99 21.81 26.36
C LEU A 49 25.54 22.32 26.54
N GLY A 50 24.51 21.47 26.37
CA GLY A 50 23.13 21.96 26.17
C GLY A 50 21.96 21.20 26.80
N GLY A 51 22.14 20.43 27.88
CA GLY A 51 21.03 19.68 28.51
C GLY A 51 20.68 20.15 29.93
N THR A 52 19.54 20.83 30.10
CA THR A 52 18.83 20.97 31.39
C THR A 52 17.47 20.27 31.33
N GLU A 53 17.02 19.84 32.51
CA GLU A 53 15.99 18.85 32.82
C GLU A 53 14.56 19.17 32.38
N ALA A 54 13.77 18.10 32.13
CA ALA A 54 12.33 18.11 32.31
C ALA A 54 11.84 16.70 32.69
N GLN A 55 11.37 16.53 33.94
CA GLN A 55 10.59 15.39 34.41
C GLN A 55 9.29 15.94 35.02
N ASP A 56 8.16 15.42 34.55
CA ASP A 56 6.85 15.26 35.22
C ASP A 56 5.96 14.58 34.15
N GLY A 57 5.20 13.50 34.37
CA GLY A 57 4.57 12.98 35.57
C GLY A 57 3.07 12.84 35.25
N ILE A 58 2.65 11.75 34.57
CA ILE A 58 1.22 11.44 34.34
C ILE A 58 0.91 10.06 34.91
N THR A 59 0.10 10.04 35.97
CA THR A 59 -0.55 8.85 36.52
C THR A 59 -2.02 8.82 36.09
N ALA A 60 -2.50 7.63 35.74
CA ALA A 60 -3.90 7.35 35.44
C ALA A 60 -4.69 7.00 36.72
N PRO A 61 -6.01 7.27 36.82
CA PRO A 61 -6.82 6.70 37.88
C PRO A 61 -7.53 5.43 37.42
N VAL A 62 -7.31 4.37 38.21
CA VAL A 62 -8.10 3.14 38.27
C VAL A 62 -9.38 3.41 39.07
N GLY A 63 -10.50 2.86 38.62
CA GLY A 63 -11.78 2.94 39.31
C GLY A 63 -11.96 1.92 40.43
N ASP A 64 -12.87 2.22 41.34
CA ASP A 64 -13.69 1.23 42.05
C ASP A 64 -14.93 1.92 42.62
N LYS A 65 -16.10 1.31 42.43
CA LYS A 65 -17.09 1.10 43.49
C LYS A 65 -18.25 0.24 43.02
N SER A 66 -18.27 -0.94 43.63
CA SER A 66 -19.35 -1.88 43.83
C SER A 66 -20.60 -1.31 44.50
N GLY A 67 -21.73 -2.02 44.34
CA GLY A 67 -22.85 -1.97 45.29
C GLY A 67 -24.24 -2.28 44.73
N THR A 68 -24.63 -3.57 44.79
CA THR A 68 -25.95 -4.13 45.22
C THR A 68 -27.24 -3.59 44.55
N GLY A 69 -28.16 -4.38 43.99
CA GLY A 69 -28.68 -5.69 44.40
C GLY A 69 -30.21 -5.57 44.61
N GLY A 70 -31.01 -6.42 43.95
CA GLY A 70 -32.47 -6.46 44.14
C GLY A 70 -33.20 -7.23 43.04
N GLN A 71 -33.53 -8.51 43.31
CA GLN A 71 -34.51 -9.35 42.61
C GLN A 71 -35.93 -8.73 42.82
N ASP A 72 -37.01 -9.02 42.10
CA ASP A 72 -37.62 -10.31 41.79
C ASP A 72 -38.99 -10.11 41.08
N GLN A 73 -39.52 -11.22 40.50
CA GLN A 73 -40.94 -11.53 40.18
C GLN A 73 -41.66 -10.80 39.03
N THR A 74 -41.87 -11.45 37.86
CA THR A 74 -42.95 -12.40 37.47
C THR A 74 -44.37 -11.83 37.48
N ALA A 75 -45.05 -11.87 36.33
CA ALA A 75 -46.28 -12.65 36.11
C ALA A 75 -46.96 -12.30 34.76
N GLU A 76 -47.60 -13.33 34.21
CA GLU A 76 -48.36 -13.44 32.96
C GLU A 76 -49.66 -12.62 32.94
N GLY A 77 -50.22 -12.44 31.74
CA GLY A 77 -51.61 -12.02 31.55
C GLY A 77 -51.99 -11.88 30.08
N ALA A 78 -52.87 -12.76 29.62
CA ALA A 78 -53.31 -12.94 28.24
C ALA A 78 -54.52 -12.06 27.83
N ASP A 79 -54.73 -12.01 26.51
CA ASP A 79 -56.01 -11.98 25.76
C ASP A 79 -56.96 -10.79 25.96
N ASP A 80 -57.28 -10.05 24.89
CA ASP A 80 -58.60 -10.19 24.24
C ASP A 80 -58.66 -9.45 22.89
N SER A 81 -59.40 -10.09 21.99
CA SER A 81 -59.80 -9.73 20.65
C SER A 81 -60.76 -8.52 20.57
N LYS A 82 -60.78 -7.80 19.43
CA LYS A 82 -62.00 -7.57 18.63
C LYS A 82 -61.80 -6.82 17.31
N ASP A 83 -62.48 -7.37 16.31
CA ASP A 83 -62.81 -6.90 14.96
C ASP A 83 -63.34 -5.46 14.89
N SER A 84 -62.95 -4.76 13.83
CA SER A 84 -63.88 -3.95 13.03
C SER A 84 -63.37 -3.77 11.61
N LYS A 85 -64.11 -4.34 10.64
CA LYS A 85 -64.04 -4.02 9.21
C LYS A 85 -64.69 -2.66 8.97
N ASP A 86 -64.05 -1.83 8.15
CA ASP A 86 -64.75 -0.86 7.30
C ASP A 86 -63.99 -0.69 5.99
N ALA A 87 -64.74 -0.45 4.92
CA ALA A 87 -64.36 -0.55 3.53
C ALA A 87 -64.14 0.82 2.86
N ASN A 88 -63.37 0.78 1.76
CA ASN A 88 -63.25 1.74 0.65
C ASN A 88 -62.70 3.15 0.92
N ALA A 89 -61.56 3.45 0.30
CA ALA A 89 -61.46 4.45 -0.77
C ALA A 89 -60.05 4.44 -1.38
N ASP A 90 -59.99 4.66 -2.69
CA ASP A 90 -58.78 4.80 -3.49
C ASP A 90 -57.79 5.81 -2.88
N ASP A 91 -56.53 5.41 -2.74
CA ASP A 91 -55.41 6.35 -2.77
C ASP A 91 -54.23 5.67 -3.49
N GLU A 92 -54.13 5.94 -4.79
CA GLU A 92 -52.89 5.81 -5.55
C GLU A 92 -51.85 6.77 -4.97
N THR A 93 -51.25 6.42 -3.83
CA THR A 93 -49.99 7.05 -3.43
C THR A 93 -48.85 6.28 -4.08
N ALA A 94 -48.42 6.79 -5.23
CA ALA A 94 -47.09 6.56 -5.75
C ALA A 94 -46.05 6.85 -4.65
N VAL A 95 -45.43 5.80 -4.12
CA VAL A 95 -44.20 5.93 -3.33
C VAL A 95 -43.06 6.17 -4.33
N PRO A 96 -42.28 7.25 -4.21
CA PRO A 96 -41.06 7.37 -4.98
C PRO A 96 -40.09 6.29 -4.50
N ASP A 97 -39.84 5.32 -5.36
CA ASP A 97 -38.74 4.38 -5.21
C ASP A 97 -37.44 5.15 -5.47
N ASP A 98 -36.97 5.89 -4.46
CA ASP A 98 -35.60 6.40 -4.40
C ASP A 98 -34.66 5.20 -4.23
N LYS A 99 -34.50 4.40 -5.29
CA LYS A 99 -33.40 3.43 -5.38
C LYS A 99 -32.12 4.24 -5.37
N LYS A 100 -31.53 4.42 -4.18
CA LYS A 100 -30.14 4.84 -4.07
C LYS A 100 -29.33 3.96 -5.02
N GLU A 101 -28.63 4.58 -5.96
CA GLU A 101 -27.76 3.87 -6.88
C GLU A 101 -26.80 2.98 -6.09
N ALA A 102 -26.62 1.73 -6.54
CA ALA A 102 -25.70 0.81 -5.90
C ALA A 102 -24.27 1.38 -5.91
N THR A 103 -23.58 1.26 -4.78
CA THR A 103 -22.18 1.64 -4.61
C THR A 103 -21.37 0.48 -4.04
N VAL A 104 -20.06 0.54 -4.27
CA VAL A 104 -19.07 -0.36 -3.65
C VAL A 104 -18.03 0.49 -2.91
N ARG A 105 -17.74 0.10 -1.67
CA ARG A 105 -16.78 0.76 -0.79
C ARG A 105 -15.45 0.01 -0.82
N LEU A 106 -14.41 0.69 -1.28
CA LEU A 106 -13.05 0.16 -1.33
C LEU A 106 -12.19 0.86 -0.28
N ALA A 107 -11.30 0.12 0.38
CA ALA A 107 -10.25 0.68 1.22
C ALA A 107 -8.88 0.34 0.65
N PHE A 108 -7.97 1.31 0.63
CA PHE A 108 -6.59 1.13 0.19
C PHE A 108 -5.64 1.58 1.28
N VAL A 109 -4.59 0.78 1.49
CA VAL A 109 -3.50 1.10 2.41
C VAL A 109 -2.15 1.10 1.70
N GLY A 110 -1.23 1.87 2.27
CA GLY A 110 0.17 2.01 1.84
C GLY A 110 0.99 0.74 1.85
N ASP A 111 2.31 0.93 1.71
CA ASP A 111 3.29 -0.14 1.65
C ASP A 111 3.29 -0.94 2.96
N MET A 112 3.16 -2.26 2.85
CA MET A 112 3.20 -3.21 3.97
C MET A 112 4.44 -4.08 3.87
N MET A 113 5.36 -3.91 4.82
CA MET A 113 6.60 -4.65 4.93
C MET A 113 6.77 -5.16 6.37
N MET A 114 6.56 -6.47 6.53
CA MET A 114 6.54 -7.17 7.82
C MET A 114 7.88 -7.84 8.17
N SER A 115 8.97 -7.25 7.68
CA SER A 115 10.35 -7.75 7.83
C SER A 115 11.15 -6.87 8.81
N GLY A 116 12.34 -7.33 9.21
CA GLY A 116 13.24 -6.57 10.08
C GLY A 116 12.61 -6.28 11.44
N ARG A 117 12.63 -5.03 11.91
CA ARG A 117 12.08 -4.66 13.23
C ARG A 117 10.58 -4.97 13.37
N VAL A 118 9.82 -4.97 12.27
CA VAL A 118 8.40 -5.36 12.32
C VAL A 118 8.26 -6.85 12.65
N GLU A 119 9.16 -7.69 12.13
CA GLU A 119 9.19 -9.12 12.43
C GLU A 119 9.48 -9.39 13.92
N ASP A 120 10.31 -8.58 14.56
CA ASP A 120 10.56 -8.69 15.99
C ASP A 120 9.30 -8.30 16.80
N VAL A 121 8.65 -7.20 16.42
CA VAL A 121 7.44 -6.69 17.08
C VAL A 121 6.29 -7.70 17.01
N VAL A 122 6.04 -8.30 15.85
CA VAL A 122 4.93 -9.26 15.69
C VAL A 122 5.21 -10.63 16.33
N LYS A 123 6.48 -11.02 16.48
CA LYS A 123 6.84 -12.21 17.26
C LYS A 123 6.58 -12.02 18.76
N ASP A 124 6.80 -10.81 19.25
CA ASP A 124 6.57 -10.43 20.64
C ASP A 124 5.08 -10.19 20.95
N LYS A 125 4.41 -9.39 20.11
CA LYS A 125 3.05 -8.88 20.38
C LYS A 125 1.92 -9.62 19.69
N GLY A 126 2.22 -10.54 18.79
CA GLY A 126 1.24 -11.22 17.95
C GLY A 126 1.19 -10.68 16.52
N TYR A 127 0.75 -11.54 15.59
CA TYR A 127 0.71 -11.24 14.16
C TYR A 127 -0.40 -10.26 13.78
N ASP A 128 -1.42 -10.09 14.62
CA ASP A 128 -2.54 -9.17 14.47
C ASP A 128 -2.22 -7.73 14.93
N PHE A 129 -1.18 -7.56 15.75
CA PHE A 129 -0.72 -6.26 16.27
C PHE A 129 -0.65 -5.12 15.23
N PRO A 130 -0.15 -5.35 14.00
CA PRO A 130 -0.01 -4.27 13.01
C PRO A 130 -1.33 -3.61 12.59
N TYR A 131 -2.43 -4.36 12.68
CA TYR A 131 -3.72 -3.95 12.16
C TYR A 131 -4.67 -3.43 13.22
N TYR A 132 -4.30 -3.48 14.50
CA TYR A 132 -5.17 -3.19 15.63
C TYR A 132 -6.05 -1.93 15.44
N TYR A 133 -5.46 -0.79 15.08
CA TYR A 133 -6.20 0.47 14.93
C TYR A 133 -6.94 0.60 13.59
N ALA A 134 -6.50 -0.12 12.56
CA ALA A 134 -7.07 -0.01 11.22
C ALA A 134 -8.13 -1.07 10.92
N LYS A 135 -8.20 -2.13 11.74
CA LYS A 135 -9.07 -3.29 11.51
C LYS A 135 -10.52 -2.92 11.24
N SER A 136 -11.09 -2.00 12.02
CA SER A 136 -12.48 -1.56 11.79
C SER A 136 -12.65 -0.85 10.44
N LEU A 137 -11.67 -0.07 9.99
CA LEU A 137 -11.74 0.61 8.69
C LEU A 137 -11.63 -0.38 7.54
N LEU A 138 -10.75 -1.37 7.66
CA LEU A 138 -10.54 -2.41 6.66
C LEU A 138 -11.77 -3.31 6.54
N GLN A 139 -12.31 -3.78 7.66
CA GLN A 139 -13.47 -4.67 7.70
C GLN A 139 -14.80 -3.98 7.34
N ASP A 140 -14.87 -2.66 7.41
CA ASP A 140 -16.04 -1.91 6.95
C ASP A 140 -16.07 -1.77 5.41
N ALA A 141 -14.97 -1.98 4.70
CA ALA A 141 -14.97 -1.96 3.23
C ALA A 141 -15.59 -3.24 2.65
N ASP A 142 -16.15 -3.14 1.43
CA ASP A 142 -16.56 -4.33 0.66
C ASP A 142 -15.34 -5.10 0.14
N LEU A 143 -14.24 -4.38 -0.10
CA LEU A 143 -12.90 -4.90 -0.41
C LEU A 143 -11.82 -3.97 0.17
N ALA A 144 -10.84 -4.52 0.88
CA ALA A 144 -9.63 -3.79 1.27
C ALA A 144 -8.38 -4.30 0.55
N ILE A 145 -7.54 -3.36 0.11
CA ILE A 145 -6.41 -3.59 -0.79
C ILE A 145 -5.13 -2.99 -0.19
N GLY A 146 -4.03 -3.73 -0.24
CA GLY A 146 -2.71 -3.23 0.19
C GLY A 146 -1.58 -3.55 -0.80
N ASN A 147 -0.41 -2.93 -0.61
CA ASN A 147 0.81 -3.29 -1.32
C ASN A 147 1.68 -4.17 -0.42
N LEU A 148 1.86 -5.45 -0.76
CA LEU A 148 2.69 -6.38 0.02
C LEU A 148 4.12 -6.34 -0.52
N GLU A 149 4.99 -5.62 0.19
CA GLU A 149 6.35 -5.30 -0.24
C GLU A 149 7.40 -6.18 0.46
N THR A 150 7.07 -7.46 0.61
CA THR A 150 7.96 -8.45 1.21
C THR A 150 7.52 -9.86 0.83
N PRO A 151 8.45 -10.79 0.53
CA PRO A 151 8.08 -12.19 0.31
C PRO A 151 7.62 -12.86 1.59
N LEU A 152 6.56 -13.66 1.49
CA LEU A 152 6.06 -14.51 2.56
C LEU A 152 6.61 -15.93 2.38
N THR A 153 7.76 -16.20 2.98
CA THR A 153 8.44 -17.49 2.86
C THR A 153 9.31 -17.80 4.07
N THR A 154 9.54 -19.08 4.33
CA THR A 154 10.60 -19.55 5.24
C THR A 154 11.89 -19.91 4.50
N GLY A 155 11.82 -20.09 3.18
CA GLY A 155 12.92 -20.51 2.30
C GLY A 155 13.37 -19.43 1.33
N GLY A 156 13.71 -19.85 0.12
CA GLY A 156 14.19 -19.00 -0.97
C GLY A 156 15.68 -18.66 -0.94
N SER A 157 16.13 -18.04 -2.02
CA SER A 157 17.50 -17.57 -2.20
C SER A 157 17.52 -16.04 -2.17
N PRO A 158 18.22 -15.42 -1.20
CA PRO A 158 18.34 -13.97 -1.14
C PRO A 158 18.84 -13.39 -2.47
N ALA A 159 18.21 -12.31 -2.93
CA ALA A 159 18.60 -11.63 -4.15
C ALA A 159 20.04 -11.07 -4.04
N ASP A 160 20.85 -11.39 -5.04
CA ASP A 160 22.22 -10.87 -5.13
C ASP A 160 22.22 -9.36 -5.44
N ASN A 161 23.27 -8.66 -4.99
CA ASN A 161 23.54 -7.24 -5.32
C ASN A 161 22.46 -6.22 -4.92
N LYS A 162 21.59 -6.56 -3.96
CA LYS A 162 20.61 -5.63 -3.40
C LYS A 162 20.98 -5.24 -1.97
N LEU A 163 20.88 -3.94 -1.67
CA LEU A 163 21.21 -3.42 -0.34
C LEU A 163 20.24 -3.90 0.74
N PHE A 164 18.95 -3.99 0.40
CA PHE A 164 17.89 -4.43 1.30
C PHE A 164 17.16 -5.62 0.69
N VAL A 165 17.27 -6.76 1.38
CA VAL A 165 16.64 -8.02 1.01
C VAL A 165 15.77 -8.46 2.18
N TYR A 166 14.46 -8.50 1.97
CA TYR A 166 13.46 -8.76 2.99
C TYR A 166 12.91 -10.19 2.91
N LYS A 167 12.41 -10.64 4.05
CA LYS A 167 11.70 -11.91 4.19
C LYS A 167 10.75 -11.79 5.37
N SER A 168 9.50 -12.16 5.16
CA SER A 168 8.47 -12.15 6.19
C SER A 168 7.88 -13.54 6.39
N SER A 169 7.41 -13.81 7.60
CA SER A 169 6.80 -15.10 7.94
C SER A 169 5.51 -15.33 7.14
N PRO A 170 5.27 -16.53 6.57
CA PRO A 170 4.01 -16.88 5.91
C PRO A 170 2.76 -16.71 6.79
N LYS A 171 2.91 -16.74 8.13
CA LYS A 171 1.82 -16.50 9.08
C LYS A 171 1.20 -15.10 8.95
N MET A 172 1.92 -14.14 8.36
CA MET A 172 1.38 -12.81 8.05
C MET A 172 0.19 -12.83 7.10
N ALA A 173 0.11 -13.82 6.21
CA ALA A 173 -1.02 -13.94 5.29
C ALA A 173 -2.35 -14.07 6.07
N GLN A 174 -2.37 -14.93 7.09
CA GLN A 174 -3.56 -15.12 7.91
C GLN A 174 -3.93 -13.86 8.70
N ALA A 175 -2.95 -13.17 9.27
CA ALA A 175 -3.20 -11.93 10.00
C ALA A 175 -3.73 -10.80 9.10
N MET A 176 -3.24 -10.70 7.85
CA MET A 176 -3.81 -9.79 6.85
C MET A 176 -5.28 -10.10 6.57
N ALA A 177 -5.62 -11.38 6.36
CA ALA A 177 -6.99 -11.80 6.08
C ALA A 177 -7.92 -11.49 7.27
N GLU A 178 -7.48 -11.78 8.50
CA GLU A 178 -8.24 -11.49 9.73
C GLU A 178 -8.40 -9.99 10.00
N ALA A 179 -7.47 -9.17 9.51
CA ALA A 179 -7.57 -7.72 9.54
C ALA A 179 -8.58 -7.17 8.51
N GLY A 180 -9.00 -7.98 7.53
CA GLY A 180 -9.91 -7.59 6.46
C GLY A 180 -9.24 -7.22 5.14
N ILE A 181 -7.96 -7.57 4.91
CA ILE A 181 -7.32 -7.39 3.60
C ILE A 181 -7.77 -8.51 2.65
N ASP A 182 -8.36 -8.13 1.53
CA ASP A 182 -8.86 -9.05 0.50
C ASP A 182 -7.87 -9.23 -0.65
N ILE A 183 -7.16 -8.16 -1.02
CA ILE A 183 -6.29 -8.13 -2.21
C ILE A 183 -4.94 -7.51 -1.87
N VAL A 184 -3.85 -8.10 -2.37
CA VAL A 184 -2.52 -7.49 -2.30
C VAL A 184 -1.85 -7.33 -3.66
N ASN A 185 -1.21 -6.18 -3.88
CA ASN A 185 -0.29 -5.99 -4.99
C ASN A 185 1.08 -6.62 -4.67
N LEU A 186 1.61 -7.38 -5.65
CA LEU A 186 2.95 -7.95 -5.65
C LEU A 186 3.83 -7.40 -6.79
N ALA A 187 3.31 -6.49 -7.62
CA ALA A 187 4.18 -5.77 -8.55
C ALA A 187 4.97 -4.72 -7.77
N ASN A 188 6.13 -5.09 -7.22
CA ASN A 188 7.06 -4.19 -6.54
C ASN A 188 8.50 -4.74 -6.56
N ASN A 189 9.46 -3.91 -6.16
CA ASN A 189 10.90 -4.21 -6.13
C ASN A 189 11.33 -5.17 -5.01
N HIS A 190 10.43 -5.63 -4.15
CA HIS A 190 10.73 -6.53 -3.04
C HIS A 190 10.09 -7.92 -3.17
N SER A 191 9.20 -8.12 -4.14
CA SER A 191 8.45 -9.37 -4.27
C SER A 191 9.29 -10.60 -4.65
N MET A 192 10.50 -10.40 -5.18
CA MET A 192 11.45 -11.49 -5.48
C MET A 192 12.74 -11.39 -4.65
N ASP A 193 12.70 -10.74 -3.49
CA ASP A 193 13.86 -10.65 -2.59
C ASP A 193 14.41 -12.02 -2.17
N GLN A 194 13.58 -13.06 -2.16
CA GLN A 194 13.96 -14.44 -1.89
C GLN A 194 13.91 -15.32 -3.17
N GLY A 195 14.09 -14.69 -4.33
CA GLY A 195 14.09 -15.34 -5.64
C GLY A 195 12.71 -15.84 -6.07
N GLU A 196 12.69 -16.66 -7.13
CA GLU A 196 11.45 -17.26 -7.66
C GLU A 196 10.76 -18.16 -6.63
N GLU A 197 11.53 -18.89 -5.82
CA GLU A 197 10.99 -19.72 -4.73
C GLU A 197 10.20 -18.89 -3.73
N GLY A 198 10.77 -17.77 -3.25
CA GLY A 198 10.08 -16.88 -2.32
C GLY A 198 8.82 -16.24 -2.90
N LEU A 199 8.85 -15.88 -4.19
CA LEU A 199 7.66 -15.39 -4.89
C LEU A 199 6.56 -16.46 -4.95
N LEU A 200 6.90 -17.68 -5.35
CA LEU A 200 5.95 -18.79 -5.47
C LEU A 200 5.40 -19.23 -4.09
N ASP A 201 6.22 -19.21 -3.05
CA ASP A 201 5.77 -19.43 -1.68
C ASP A 201 4.82 -18.33 -1.21
N THR A 202 5.07 -17.08 -1.60
CA THR A 202 4.16 -15.97 -1.32
C THR A 202 2.78 -16.22 -1.93
N PHE A 203 2.72 -16.72 -3.18
CA PHE A 203 1.45 -17.10 -3.80
C PHE A 203 0.73 -18.20 -3.00
N LYS A 204 1.45 -19.21 -2.51
CA LYS A 204 0.86 -20.29 -1.69
C LYS A 204 0.33 -19.76 -0.36
N ALA A 205 1.08 -18.89 0.32
CA ALA A 205 0.68 -18.30 1.59
C ALA A 205 -0.61 -17.47 1.44
N LEU A 206 -0.67 -16.61 0.42
CA LEU A 206 -1.84 -15.78 0.13
C LEU A 206 -3.07 -16.60 -0.26
N LYS A 207 -2.90 -17.60 -1.13
CA LYS A 207 -3.99 -18.54 -1.49
C LYS A 207 -4.52 -19.29 -0.26
N SER A 208 -3.64 -19.71 0.64
CA SER A 208 -4.03 -20.45 1.85
C SER A 208 -4.81 -19.57 2.84
N ALA A 209 -4.58 -18.26 2.81
CA ALA A 209 -5.31 -17.27 3.62
C ALA A 209 -6.53 -16.67 2.91
N ASN A 210 -6.87 -17.14 1.70
CA ASN A 210 -7.93 -16.59 0.84
C ASN A 210 -7.73 -15.10 0.47
N ILE A 211 -6.48 -14.65 0.35
CA ILE A 211 -6.14 -13.32 -0.16
C ILE A 211 -5.83 -13.43 -1.65
N ALA A 212 -6.51 -12.62 -2.46
CA ALA A 212 -6.18 -12.49 -3.87
C ALA A 212 -4.88 -11.69 -4.05
N TYR A 213 -4.09 -12.03 -5.06
CA TYR A 213 -2.90 -11.24 -5.41
C TYR A 213 -2.94 -10.83 -6.88
N ILE A 214 -2.32 -9.68 -7.15
CA ILE A 214 -2.21 -9.08 -8.48
C ILE A 214 -0.78 -8.62 -8.75
N GLY A 215 -0.42 -8.44 -10.02
CA GLY A 215 0.84 -7.83 -10.42
C GLY A 215 2.07 -8.74 -10.36
N ALA A 216 1.89 -10.03 -10.04
CA ALA A 216 2.91 -11.05 -10.19
C ALA A 216 2.25 -12.37 -10.59
N GLY A 217 3.03 -13.27 -11.19
CA GLY A 217 2.52 -14.57 -11.60
C GLY A 217 3.63 -15.54 -11.97
N SER A 218 3.25 -16.79 -12.19
CA SER A 218 4.16 -17.87 -12.64
C SER A 218 4.64 -17.67 -14.08
N ASN A 219 4.00 -16.74 -14.80
CA ASN A 219 4.37 -16.31 -16.13
C ASN A 219 3.76 -14.93 -16.45
N SER A 220 4.15 -14.36 -17.58
CA SER A 220 3.68 -13.05 -18.04
C SER A 220 2.18 -12.97 -18.29
N LYS A 221 1.47 -14.07 -18.56
CA LYS A 221 0.01 -14.03 -18.72
C LYS A 221 -0.63 -13.84 -17.35
N GLU A 222 -0.26 -14.66 -16.38
CA GLU A 222 -0.79 -14.58 -15.00
C GLU A 222 -0.48 -13.21 -14.38
N ALA A 223 0.76 -12.71 -14.51
CA ALA A 223 1.16 -11.46 -13.87
C ALA A 223 0.36 -10.22 -14.32
N TYR A 224 -0.10 -10.20 -15.58
CA TYR A 224 -0.89 -9.09 -16.15
C TYR A 224 -2.39 -9.38 -16.18
N THR A 225 -2.84 -10.55 -15.73
CA THR A 225 -4.28 -10.86 -15.64
C THR A 225 -4.89 -10.13 -14.45
N PRO A 226 -5.96 -9.34 -14.63
CA PRO A 226 -6.63 -8.69 -13.51
C PRO A 226 -7.27 -9.71 -12.57
N HIS A 227 -7.36 -9.37 -11.28
CA HIS A 227 -8.32 -10.02 -10.40
C HIS A 227 -9.69 -9.36 -10.62
N ILE A 228 -10.68 -10.12 -11.06
CA ILE A 228 -12.04 -9.63 -11.31
C ILE A 228 -12.99 -10.21 -10.27
N VAL A 229 -13.79 -9.34 -9.66
CA VAL A 229 -14.74 -9.69 -8.58
C VAL A 229 -15.98 -8.82 -8.65
N GLU A 230 -17.15 -9.38 -8.34
CA GLU A 230 -18.40 -8.62 -8.23
C GLU A 230 -18.72 -8.33 -6.75
N ARG A 231 -19.12 -7.09 -6.47
CA ARG A 231 -19.68 -6.64 -5.18
C ARG A 231 -20.85 -5.71 -5.44
N ASN A 232 -21.95 -5.91 -4.73
CA ASN A 232 -23.15 -5.07 -4.83
C ASN A 232 -23.66 -4.87 -6.28
N GLY A 233 -23.50 -5.88 -7.15
CA GLY A 233 -23.90 -5.83 -8.57
C GLY A 233 -22.98 -4.98 -9.48
N ILE A 234 -21.78 -4.65 -8.99
CA ILE A 234 -20.74 -3.90 -9.69
C ILE A 234 -19.53 -4.81 -9.86
N THR A 235 -19.06 -4.98 -11.11
CA THR A 235 -17.87 -5.77 -11.41
C THR A 235 -16.63 -4.90 -11.34
N LEU A 236 -15.64 -5.31 -10.55
CA LEU A 236 -14.37 -4.61 -10.36
C LEU A 236 -13.21 -5.44 -10.90
N ALA A 237 -12.27 -4.80 -11.59
CA ALA A 237 -11.01 -5.39 -12.02
C ALA A 237 -9.82 -4.68 -11.36
N PHE A 238 -8.92 -5.46 -10.75
CA PHE A 238 -7.72 -4.96 -10.08
C PHE A 238 -6.46 -5.41 -10.81
N LEU A 239 -5.57 -4.47 -11.14
CA LEU A 239 -4.27 -4.75 -11.76
C LEU A 239 -3.13 -4.17 -10.92
N GLY A 240 -2.11 -4.98 -10.67
CA GLY A 240 -0.87 -4.56 -10.04
C GLY A 240 0.21 -4.30 -11.09
N LEU A 241 0.91 -3.16 -11.01
CA LEU A 241 1.94 -2.79 -11.98
C LEU A 241 3.13 -2.10 -11.30
N SER A 242 4.35 -2.44 -11.71
CA SER A 242 5.56 -1.80 -11.18
C SER A 242 6.38 -1.07 -12.22
N ARG A 243 6.84 0.13 -11.87
CA ARG A 243 7.90 0.86 -12.58
C ARG A 243 9.24 0.82 -11.83
N VAL A 244 9.31 0.12 -10.71
CA VAL A 244 10.51 0.01 -9.88
C VAL A 244 10.80 -1.47 -9.63
N ILE A 245 11.80 -1.97 -10.35
CA ILE A 245 12.38 -3.29 -10.18
C ILE A 245 13.91 -3.21 -10.36
N PRO A 246 14.68 -4.08 -9.69
CA PRO A 246 16.15 -4.04 -9.75
C PRO A 246 16.70 -4.20 -11.17
N ASP A 247 16.20 -5.20 -11.92
CA ASP A 247 16.60 -5.50 -13.28
C ASP A 247 15.52 -6.33 -14.03
N ASP A 248 15.78 -6.62 -15.31
CA ASP A 248 14.84 -7.32 -16.20
C ASP A 248 14.68 -8.82 -15.90
N THR A 249 15.54 -9.38 -15.05
CA THR A 249 15.41 -10.76 -14.60
C THR A 249 14.21 -10.93 -13.66
N TRP A 250 13.67 -9.85 -13.11
CA TRP A 250 12.49 -9.92 -12.24
C TRP A 250 11.17 -9.85 -13.02
N TYR A 251 11.23 -9.61 -14.33
CA TYR A 251 10.03 -9.49 -15.14
C TYR A 251 9.39 -10.86 -15.32
N ALA A 252 8.06 -10.91 -15.24
CA ALA A 252 7.31 -12.10 -15.65
C ALA A 252 7.47 -12.30 -17.16
N TRP A 253 7.91 -13.49 -17.56
CA TRP A 253 8.00 -13.91 -18.96
C TRP A 253 7.15 -15.15 -19.23
N LYS A 254 7.06 -15.60 -20.49
CA LYS A 254 6.16 -16.69 -20.89
C LYS A 254 6.29 -17.96 -20.03
N ASN A 255 7.52 -18.31 -19.66
CA ASN A 255 7.83 -19.50 -18.85
C ASN A 255 8.68 -19.13 -17.63
N LYS A 256 8.49 -17.93 -17.09
CA LYS A 256 9.29 -17.44 -15.96
C LYS A 256 8.39 -16.68 -14.98
N PRO A 257 8.39 -17.07 -13.70
CA PRO A 257 7.75 -16.30 -12.66
C PRO A 257 8.35 -14.89 -12.57
N GLY A 258 7.53 -13.92 -12.19
CA GLY A 258 7.99 -12.57 -11.96
C GLY A 258 6.85 -11.57 -11.80
N VAL A 259 7.21 -10.30 -11.88
CA VAL A 259 6.27 -9.19 -11.70
C VAL A 259 5.83 -8.57 -13.02
N ALA A 260 4.64 -7.97 -13.03
CA ALA A 260 4.13 -7.17 -14.13
C ALA A 260 4.72 -5.76 -14.08
N THR A 261 5.35 -5.34 -15.19
CA THR A 261 6.15 -4.11 -15.25
C THR A 261 5.67 -3.14 -16.33
N THR A 262 6.09 -1.89 -16.20
CA THR A 262 5.68 -0.76 -17.07
C THR A 262 6.88 -0.04 -17.68
N TYR A 263 7.97 -0.75 -17.89
CA TYR A 263 9.16 -0.25 -18.59
C TYR A 263 8.91 -0.23 -20.10
N GLU A 264 9.85 0.37 -20.84
CA GLU A 264 9.85 0.24 -22.30
C GLU A 264 9.83 -1.25 -22.70
N GLY A 265 8.94 -1.62 -23.63
CA GLY A 265 8.71 -3.01 -24.05
C GLY A 265 7.75 -3.82 -23.18
N THR A 266 7.30 -3.28 -22.04
CA THR A 266 6.31 -3.92 -21.15
C THR A 266 5.11 -3.03 -20.85
N LYS A 267 5.23 -1.70 -20.96
CA LYS A 267 4.13 -0.74 -20.75
C LYS A 267 2.96 -0.95 -21.71
N GLU A 268 3.20 -1.44 -22.93
CA GLU A 268 2.13 -1.77 -23.89
C GLU A 268 1.29 -2.97 -23.42
N ARG A 269 1.92 -3.94 -22.75
CA ARG A 269 1.19 -5.07 -22.13
C ARG A 269 0.32 -4.60 -20.98
N ALA A 270 0.83 -3.69 -20.16
CA ALA A 270 0.06 -3.07 -19.09
C ALA A 270 -1.17 -2.31 -19.65
N ALA A 271 -0.96 -1.48 -20.67
CA ALA A 271 -2.05 -0.75 -21.33
C ALA A 271 -3.09 -1.71 -21.94
N GLU A 272 -2.68 -2.79 -22.61
CA GLU A 272 -3.61 -3.76 -23.18
C GLU A 272 -4.38 -4.55 -22.10
N ALA A 273 -3.73 -4.88 -20.98
CA ALA A 273 -4.38 -5.52 -19.85
C ALA A 273 -5.48 -4.62 -19.26
N ILE A 274 -5.20 -3.32 -19.07
CA ILE A 274 -6.19 -2.34 -18.59
C ILE A 274 -7.34 -2.21 -19.60
N LYS A 275 -7.04 -2.09 -20.91
CA LYS A 275 -8.06 -2.02 -21.96
C LYS A 275 -8.95 -3.26 -22.01
N SER A 276 -8.38 -4.44 -21.78
CA SER A 276 -9.13 -5.69 -21.73
C SER A 276 -10.00 -5.74 -20.47
N ALA A 277 -9.45 -5.39 -19.31
CA ALA A 277 -10.19 -5.31 -18.06
C ALA A 277 -11.40 -4.36 -18.15
N LYS A 278 -11.26 -3.20 -18.83
CA LYS A 278 -12.38 -2.24 -18.99
C LYS A 278 -13.55 -2.78 -19.83
N LYS A 279 -13.35 -3.85 -20.61
CA LYS A 279 -14.42 -4.53 -21.36
C LYS A 279 -15.18 -5.54 -20.49
N GLU A 280 -14.59 -5.96 -19.39
CA GLU A 280 -15.09 -7.05 -18.53
C GLU A 280 -15.56 -6.55 -17.16
N ALA A 281 -15.20 -5.33 -16.78
CA ALA A 281 -15.53 -4.73 -15.49
C ALA A 281 -16.10 -3.32 -15.62
N ASP A 282 -16.99 -2.97 -14.69
CA ASP A 282 -17.57 -1.64 -14.54
C ASP A 282 -16.49 -0.63 -14.06
N ILE A 283 -15.68 -1.06 -13.09
CA ILE A 283 -14.60 -0.27 -12.47
C ILE A 283 -13.26 -0.99 -12.68
N VAL A 284 -12.25 -0.26 -13.19
CA VAL A 284 -10.87 -0.74 -13.29
C VAL A 284 -9.96 0.04 -12.34
N VAL A 285 -9.35 -0.68 -11.40
CA VAL A 285 -8.42 -0.14 -10.40
C VAL A 285 -7.00 -0.62 -10.70
N VAL A 286 -6.06 0.32 -10.75
CA VAL A 286 -4.63 0.03 -10.93
C VAL A 286 -3.88 0.36 -9.65
N ILE A 287 -3.18 -0.62 -9.09
CA ILE A 287 -2.23 -0.44 -7.99
C ILE A 287 -0.82 -0.30 -8.58
N ALA A 288 -0.23 0.89 -8.46
CA ALA A 288 1.00 1.26 -9.16
C ALA A 288 2.17 1.47 -8.19
N HIS A 289 3.22 0.66 -8.32
CA HIS A 289 4.44 0.79 -7.53
C HIS A 289 5.49 1.56 -8.34
N TRP A 290 5.70 2.85 -8.02
CA TRP A 290 6.38 3.80 -8.93
C TRP A 290 6.98 5.01 -8.23
N GLY A 291 7.69 5.86 -8.98
CA GLY A 291 8.21 7.12 -8.45
C GLY A 291 9.61 7.00 -7.86
N GLU A 292 10.00 8.00 -7.09
CA GLU A 292 11.31 8.11 -6.46
C GLU A 292 11.15 8.15 -4.95
N GLU A 293 11.96 7.36 -4.24
CA GLU A 293 11.93 7.31 -2.78
C GLU A 293 12.04 8.70 -2.15
N ARG A 294 11.18 8.95 -1.16
CA ARG A 294 11.21 10.12 -0.27
C ARG A 294 10.99 11.45 -0.97
N THR A 295 10.35 11.44 -2.13
CA THR A 295 9.94 12.65 -2.86
C THR A 295 8.43 12.87 -2.72
N ASP A 296 8.03 14.08 -2.31
CA ASP A 296 6.61 14.43 -2.07
C ASP A 296 5.83 14.69 -3.37
N GLU A 297 6.54 15.03 -4.45
CA GLU A 297 5.92 15.34 -5.74
C GLU A 297 6.09 14.20 -6.74
N PRO A 298 5.03 13.82 -7.48
CA PRO A 298 5.13 12.79 -8.48
C PRO A 298 6.01 13.25 -9.64
N ASN A 299 6.98 12.41 -10.02
CA ASN A 299 7.90 12.69 -11.10
C ASN A 299 7.24 12.57 -12.50
N ALA A 300 7.95 13.00 -13.55
CA ALA A 300 7.42 12.99 -14.91
C ALA A 300 6.99 11.59 -15.39
N LYS A 301 7.71 10.53 -14.98
CA LYS A 301 7.40 9.17 -15.38
C LYS A 301 6.13 8.64 -14.70
N GLN A 302 5.87 9.01 -13.44
CA GLN A 302 4.61 8.72 -12.77
C GLN A 302 3.44 9.38 -13.52
N LYS A 303 3.56 10.65 -13.88
CA LYS A 303 2.52 11.39 -14.62
C LYS A 303 2.25 10.81 -16.01
N GLU A 304 3.31 10.41 -16.72
CA GLU A 304 3.22 9.74 -18.04
C GLU A 304 2.48 8.40 -17.93
N LEU A 305 2.83 7.56 -16.95
CA LEU A 305 2.18 6.26 -16.74
C LEU A 305 0.74 6.42 -16.26
N ALA A 306 0.47 7.35 -15.34
CA ALA A 306 -0.89 7.66 -14.90
C ALA A 306 -1.77 8.03 -16.09
N LYS A 307 -1.28 8.92 -16.98
CA LYS A 307 -1.96 9.26 -18.22
C LYS A 307 -2.19 8.04 -19.11
N LEU A 308 -1.18 7.19 -19.30
CA LEU A 308 -1.31 5.96 -20.10
C LEU A 308 -2.40 5.03 -19.55
N PHE A 309 -2.46 4.86 -18.23
CA PHE A 309 -3.45 3.99 -17.58
C PHE A 309 -4.86 4.57 -17.67
N VAL A 310 -5.03 5.87 -17.44
CA VAL A 310 -6.30 6.58 -17.62
C VAL A 310 -6.77 6.48 -19.07
N ASP A 311 -5.89 6.72 -20.05
CA ASP A 311 -6.22 6.60 -21.47
C ASP A 311 -6.53 5.15 -21.89
N SER A 312 -6.06 4.16 -21.12
CA SER A 312 -6.32 2.73 -21.33
C SER A 312 -7.61 2.26 -20.66
N GLY A 313 -8.23 3.06 -19.79
CA GLY A 313 -9.52 2.76 -19.15
C GLY A 313 -9.48 2.56 -17.64
N ALA A 314 -8.40 2.93 -16.94
CA ALA A 314 -8.38 2.92 -15.48
C ALA A 314 -9.29 4.03 -14.92
N ASP A 315 -10.16 3.68 -13.96
CA ASP A 315 -11.06 4.61 -13.27
C ASP A 315 -10.42 5.13 -11.96
N LEU A 316 -9.61 4.31 -11.31
CA LEU A 316 -8.86 4.67 -10.11
C LEU A 316 -7.43 4.13 -10.17
N ILE A 317 -6.46 4.98 -9.86
CA ILE A 317 -5.04 4.60 -9.76
C ILE A 317 -4.56 4.92 -8.35
N VAL A 318 -4.02 3.92 -7.67
CA VAL A 318 -3.53 4.03 -6.29
C VAL A 318 -2.06 3.63 -6.25
N GLY A 319 -1.20 4.57 -5.87
CA GLY A 319 0.25 4.42 -5.91
C GLY A 319 0.89 4.10 -4.56
N GLY A 320 2.09 3.53 -4.62
CA GLY A 320 3.04 3.31 -3.51
C GLY A 320 4.48 3.33 -4.02
N HIS A 321 5.47 3.00 -3.16
CA HIS A 321 6.93 3.06 -3.36
C HIS A 321 7.68 4.30 -2.82
N PRO A 322 7.23 5.56 -3.01
CA PRO A 322 8.00 6.71 -2.52
C PRO A 322 8.18 6.71 -0.99
N HIS A 323 7.47 5.84 -0.25
CA HIS A 323 7.47 5.75 1.21
C HIS A 323 7.04 7.04 1.91
N VAL A 324 6.47 7.99 1.18
CA VAL A 324 5.87 9.24 1.66
C VAL A 324 4.53 9.44 0.97
N VAL A 325 3.59 10.15 1.62
CA VAL A 325 2.30 10.50 0.99
C VAL A 325 2.53 11.55 -0.09
N GLN A 326 2.09 11.25 -1.32
CA GLN A 326 2.09 12.18 -2.45
C GLN A 326 0.66 12.66 -2.74
N GLY A 327 0.55 13.71 -3.55
CA GLY A 327 -0.73 14.35 -3.87
C GLY A 327 -1.70 13.50 -4.70
N PHE A 328 -2.89 14.06 -4.87
CA PHE A 328 -3.96 13.56 -5.73
C PHE A 328 -4.07 14.37 -7.01
N GLU A 329 -4.58 13.73 -8.06
CA GLU A 329 -4.95 14.37 -9.32
C GLU A 329 -6.22 13.72 -9.86
N GLN A 330 -7.08 14.50 -10.52
CA GLN A 330 -8.18 13.97 -11.32
C GLN A 330 -7.93 14.26 -12.80
N GLN A 331 -7.78 13.20 -13.60
CA GLN A 331 -7.67 13.30 -15.05
C GLN A 331 -8.92 12.73 -15.70
N LYS A 332 -9.64 13.55 -16.48
CA LYS A 332 -10.99 13.22 -16.99
C LYS A 332 -11.91 12.86 -15.80
N ASN A 333 -12.41 11.63 -15.75
CA ASN A 333 -13.22 11.11 -14.65
C ASN A 333 -12.42 10.21 -13.70
N SER A 334 -11.14 9.96 -13.98
CA SER A 334 -10.32 9.03 -13.22
C SER A 334 -9.56 9.74 -12.11
N TRP A 335 -9.51 9.10 -10.95
CA TRP A 335 -8.71 9.58 -9.82
C TRP A 335 -7.34 8.92 -9.78
N ILE A 336 -6.34 9.70 -9.39
CA ILE A 336 -4.97 9.27 -9.19
C ILE A 336 -4.55 9.68 -7.78
N ALA A 337 -4.24 8.70 -6.93
CA ALA A 337 -3.55 8.89 -5.66
C ALA A 337 -2.10 8.45 -5.87
N TYR A 338 -1.14 9.37 -5.91
CA TYR A 338 0.21 9.03 -6.39
C TYR A 338 1.03 8.17 -5.42
N SER A 339 0.81 8.32 -4.11
CA SER A 339 1.43 7.48 -3.06
C SER A 339 0.70 7.62 -1.73
N MET A 340 0.44 6.51 -1.05
CA MET A 340 -0.15 6.47 0.30
C MET A 340 0.89 6.45 1.43
N GLY A 341 2.18 6.32 1.11
CA GLY A 341 3.24 6.15 2.10
C GLY A 341 3.25 4.76 2.73
N ASN A 342 3.85 4.67 3.91
CA ASN A 342 4.12 3.41 4.61
C ASN A 342 3.00 3.03 5.58
N PHE A 343 2.26 1.95 5.34
CA PHE A 343 1.21 1.56 6.27
C PHE A 343 1.73 0.69 7.41
N ILE A 344 2.40 -0.43 7.08
CA ILE A 344 3.08 -1.29 8.04
C ILE A 344 4.54 -1.30 7.66
N PHE A 345 5.38 -0.64 8.46
CA PHE A 345 6.78 -0.47 8.10
C PHE A 345 7.64 -0.26 9.35
N THR A 346 8.95 -0.36 9.17
CA THR A 346 9.87 0.15 10.19
C THR A 346 9.87 1.68 10.17
N GLN A 347 10.34 2.32 11.23
CA GLN A 347 10.63 3.75 11.17
C GLN A 347 12.03 3.98 10.60
N ALA A 348 12.09 4.77 9.53
CA ALA A 348 13.33 5.29 8.97
C ALA A 348 13.66 6.67 9.59
N GLU A 349 14.86 7.18 9.35
CA GLU A 349 15.30 8.49 9.89
C GLU A 349 14.50 9.68 9.35
N ASN A 350 13.91 9.56 8.15
CA ASN A 350 13.16 10.64 7.53
C ASN A 350 11.72 10.71 8.11
N PRO A 351 11.35 11.78 8.84
CA PRO A 351 10.04 11.88 9.49
C PRO A 351 8.84 11.88 8.54
N LYS A 352 9.03 12.29 7.27
CA LYS A 352 7.96 12.23 6.26
C LYS A 352 7.51 10.80 5.97
N THR A 353 8.38 9.82 6.20
CA THR A 353 8.06 8.40 6.01
C THR A 353 7.19 7.82 7.12
N TRP A 354 6.96 8.60 8.19
CA TRP A 354 6.07 8.23 9.28
C TRP A 354 4.64 8.72 9.06
N GLU A 355 4.40 9.45 7.98
CA GLU A 355 3.05 9.88 7.59
C GLU A 355 2.52 8.92 6.54
N THR A 356 1.28 8.47 6.73
CA THR A 356 0.58 7.60 5.79
C THR A 356 -0.91 7.91 5.81
N MET A 357 -1.68 7.19 5.00
CA MET A 357 -3.13 7.30 4.98
C MET A 357 -3.77 5.97 4.59
N ALA A 358 -5.01 5.78 5.01
CA ALA A 358 -5.93 4.90 4.31
C ALA A 358 -6.78 5.75 3.35
N LEU A 359 -6.91 5.29 2.11
CA LEU A 359 -7.80 5.90 1.12
C LEU A 359 -9.07 5.07 1.04
N GLN A 360 -10.23 5.69 1.23
CA GLN A 360 -11.52 5.08 1.00
C GLN A 360 -12.09 5.61 -0.31
N ALA A 361 -12.66 4.73 -1.13
CA ALA A 361 -13.33 5.09 -2.38
C ALA A 361 -14.73 4.48 -2.39
N GLU A 362 -15.75 5.32 -2.50
CA GLU A 362 -17.12 4.87 -2.77
C GLU A 362 -17.38 5.04 -4.26
N CYS A 363 -17.49 3.93 -4.97
CA CYS A 363 -17.57 3.92 -6.43
C CYS A 363 -18.93 3.42 -6.93
N LYS A 364 -19.37 4.01 -8.04
CA LYS A 364 -20.59 3.64 -8.76
C LYS A 364 -20.25 2.82 -10.01
N LYS A 365 -21.29 2.15 -10.54
CA LYS A 365 -21.18 1.33 -11.75
C LYS A 365 -20.70 2.09 -12.99
N ASP A 366 -20.89 3.41 -13.05
CA ASP A 366 -20.42 4.24 -14.16
C ASP A 366 -18.93 4.64 -14.06
N GLY A 367 -18.19 4.10 -13.08
CA GLY A 367 -16.77 4.36 -12.85
C GLY A 367 -16.48 5.60 -12.02
N LYS A 368 -17.49 6.39 -11.62
CA LYS A 368 -17.28 7.53 -10.73
C LYS A 368 -17.01 7.08 -9.31
N CYS A 369 -15.97 7.63 -8.68
CA CYS A 369 -15.63 7.39 -7.29
C CYS A 369 -15.56 8.70 -6.51
N GLU A 370 -16.16 8.69 -5.31
CA GLU A 370 -15.95 9.70 -4.29
C GLU A 370 -14.85 9.20 -3.34
N LEU A 371 -13.85 10.03 -3.06
CA LEU A 371 -12.68 9.62 -2.28
C LEU A 371 -12.64 10.31 -0.93
N LYS A 372 -12.16 9.59 0.08
CA LYS A 372 -11.89 10.10 1.42
C LYS A 372 -10.52 9.63 1.90
N MET A 373 -9.70 10.57 2.37
CA MET A 373 -8.43 10.31 3.03
C MET A 373 -8.63 10.23 4.54
N THR A 374 -8.18 9.13 5.15
CA THR A 374 -8.03 9.03 6.61
C THR A 374 -6.54 9.06 6.95
N PRO A 375 -6.03 10.09 7.65
CA PRO A 375 -4.61 10.23 7.96
C PRO A 375 -4.16 9.27 9.06
N PHE A 376 -2.96 8.70 8.91
CA PHE A 376 -2.32 7.79 9.86
C PHE A 376 -0.86 8.17 10.09
N PHE A 377 -0.33 7.72 11.22
CA PHE A 377 1.07 7.75 11.59
C PHE A 377 1.63 6.34 11.62
N THR A 378 2.72 6.13 10.90
CA THR A 378 3.46 4.87 10.86
C THR A 378 4.38 4.79 12.07
N ASN A 379 3.95 4.03 13.07
CA ASN A 379 4.83 3.53 14.11
C ASN A 379 5.46 2.20 13.66
N VAL A 380 6.49 1.74 14.36
CA VAL A 380 7.17 0.47 14.01
C VAL A 380 6.15 -0.68 13.99
N GLY A 381 5.84 -1.14 12.78
CA GLY A 381 4.92 -2.23 12.53
C GLY A 381 3.45 -1.91 12.81
N GLN A 382 3.03 -0.64 12.90
CA GLN A 382 1.64 -0.29 13.21
C GLN A 382 1.23 1.08 12.64
N ALA A 383 0.09 1.14 11.97
CA ALA A 383 -0.54 2.41 11.56
C ALA A 383 -1.48 2.91 12.66
N ILE A 384 -1.24 4.12 13.17
CA ILE A 384 -2.03 4.76 14.23
C ILE A 384 -2.79 5.95 13.64
N PRO A 385 -4.13 6.05 13.77
CA PRO A 385 -4.91 7.17 13.26
C PRO A 385 -4.37 8.52 13.77
N LEU A 386 -4.29 9.51 12.87
CA LEU A 386 -3.94 10.88 13.23
C LEU A 386 -5.20 11.71 13.42
N GLU A 387 -5.50 12.06 14.66
CA GLU A 387 -6.66 12.87 15.01
C GLU A 387 -6.31 14.35 15.24
N GLY A 388 -7.34 15.19 15.30
CA GLY A 388 -7.22 16.61 15.62
C GLY A 388 -6.24 17.36 14.71
N GLU A 389 -5.44 18.25 15.31
CA GLU A 389 -4.53 19.14 14.58
C GLU A 389 -3.51 18.39 13.72
N ARG A 390 -3.00 17.24 14.19
CA ARG A 390 -2.01 16.45 13.46
C ARG A 390 -2.58 15.87 12.17
N GLY A 391 -3.81 15.34 12.23
CA GLY A 391 -4.53 14.86 11.06
C GLY A 391 -4.81 15.98 10.06
N GLN A 392 -5.31 17.12 10.55
CA GLN A 392 -5.59 18.30 9.72
C GLN A 392 -4.33 18.85 9.03
N LYS A 393 -3.18 18.84 9.73
CA LYS A 393 -1.90 19.27 9.15
C LYS A 393 -1.46 18.37 7.99
N LEU A 394 -1.60 17.05 8.12
CA LEU A 394 -1.30 16.10 7.05
C LEU A 394 -2.23 16.33 5.85
N MET A 395 -3.54 16.40 6.07
CA MET A 395 -4.52 16.64 4.99
C MET A 395 -4.26 17.97 4.26
N LYS A 396 -3.94 19.04 5.01
CA LYS A 396 -3.59 20.35 4.42
C LYS A 396 -2.34 20.25 3.54
N ARG A 397 -1.27 19.58 4.02
CA ARG A 397 -0.06 19.37 3.21
C ARG A 397 -0.39 18.62 1.93
N VAL A 398 -1.15 17.53 2.02
CA VAL A 398 -1.52 16.74 0.83
C VAL A 398 -2.33 17.58 -0.15
N GLN A 399 -3.24 18.42 0.32
CA GLN A 399 -3.95 19.36 -0.56
C GLN A 399 -3.00 20.36 -1.24
N GLU A 400 -2.00 20.90 -0.53
CA GLU A 400 -1.02 21.86 -1.08
C GLU A 400 -0.22 21.25 -2.25
N ILE A 401 0.10 19.96 -2.17
CA ILE A 401 0.78 19.21 -3.24
C ILE A 401 -0.18 18.53 -4.24
N SER A 402 -1.47 18.87 -4.19
CA SER A 402 -2.52 18.36 -5.10
C SER A 402 -3.15 19.50 -5.91
N PRO A 403 -2.48 20.02 -6.96
CA PRO A 403 -3.04 21.09 -7.79
C PRO A 403 -4.41 20.71 -8.36
N GLY A 404 -5.39 21.60 -8.25
CA GLY A 404 -6.75 21.35 -8.73
C GLY A 404 -7.60 20.42 -7.84
N VAL A 405 -7.12 20.04 -6.66
CA VAL A 405 -7.87 19.22 -5.69
C VAL A 405 -8.10 19.99 -4.40
N GLN A 406 -9.24 19.73 -3.76
CA GLN A 406 -9.63 20.18 -2.43
C GLN A 406 -9.83 18.97 -1.52
N ILE A 407 -9.33 19.06 -0.29
CA ILE A 407 -9.54 18.10 0.79
C ILE A 407 -10.19 18.85 1.94
N ASP A 408 -11.41 18.48 2.31
CA ASP A 408 -12.12 19.12 3.43
C ASP A 408 -11.65 18.60 4.80
N GLN A 409 -12.19 19.17 5.88
CA GLN A 409 -11.82 18.77 7.25
C GLN A 409 -12.19 17.33 7.59
N GLY A 410 -13.15 16.74 6.88
CA GLY A 410 -13.53 15.33 7.01
C GLY A 410 -12.68 14.39 6.15
N GLY A 411 -11.72 14.93 5.40
CA GLY A 411 -10.86 14.18 4.49
C GLY A 411 -11.49 13.88 3.14
N ASN A 412 -12.68 14.42 2.82
CA ASN A 412 -13.30 14.18 1.52
C ASN A 412 -12.54 14.92 0.43
N ILE A 413 -12.26 14.25 -0.66
CA ILE A 413 -11.43 14.73 -1.77
C ILE A 413 -12.33 15.09 -2.94
N ARG A 414 -12.19 16.30 -3.45
CA ARG A 414 -12.99 16.83 -4.57
C ARG A 414 -12.11 17.59 -5.54
N LYS A 415 -12.47 17.58 -6.82
CA LYS A 415 -11.86 18.46 -7.81
C LYS A 415 -12.30 19.90 -7.54
N LYS A 416 -11.36 20.84 -7.61
CA LYS A 416 -11.66 22.27 -7.54
C LYS A 416 -12.40 22.70 -8.80
N SER A 417 -13.53 23.35 -8.60
CA SER A 417 -14.39 23.93 -9.63
C SER A 417 -13.69 24.98 -10.47
#